data_AF-A0A452RK75-F1
#
_entry.id   AF-A0A452RK75-F1
#
_cell.length_a   1.000
_cell.length_b   1.000
_cell.length_c   1.000
_cell.angle_alpha   90.00
_cell.angle_beta   90.00
_cell.angle_gamma   90.00
#
_symmetry.space_group_name_H-M   'P 1'
#
loop_
_entity.id
_entity.type
_entity.pdbx_description
1 polymer ?
#
loop_
_entity_poly.entity_id
_entity_poly.type
_entity_poly.pdbx_seq_one_letter_code
_entity_poly.pdbx_strand_id
1 'polypeptide(L)'
;MGNHGGSPVSVLVPTVNKNANPDPLPKKEEEKKEEEEDDPGEDGPKPMPPYSSMFILSTTNPLRRLCHYILNLRYFEMCILMVIAMSSIALAAEDPVQPNAPRNNVLRYFDYVFTGVFTFEMVIKMIDLGLVLHQGAYFRDLWNILDFIVVSGALVAFAFTGNSKGKDINTIKSLRVLRVLRPLKTIKRLPKLKAVFDCVVNSLKNVFNILIVYMLFMFIFAVVAVQLFKGKFFHCTDESKEFEKDCRGKYLLYEKNEVKARDRQWKKYEFHYDNVLWALLTLFTVSTGEGWPQVLKHSVDATFENQGPSPGYRMEMSIFYVVYFVVFPFFFVNIFVALIIITFQEQGDKMMEEYSLEKNERACIDFAISAKPLTRHMPQNKQSFQYRMWQFVVSPPFEYTIMAMIALNTIVLMMKFYGASVAYENALRVFNIVFTSLFSLECLLKVMAFGILNYFRDAWNIFDFVTVLGSITDILVTEFGVSFPPASLWVTPGWVENGGEGVFQKQWSQKPQLTWASP
;
A
#
# COMPACT_ATOMS: atom_id res chain seq x y z
N MET A 1 68.43 16.48 -32.51
CA MET A 1 68.55 17.17 -31.20
C MET A 1 67.33 16.83 -30.38
N GLY A 2 67.50 16.26 -29.18
CA GLY A 2 66.45 16.13 -28.17
C GLY A 2 65.73 14.78 -28.12
N ASN A 3 66.27 13.87 -27.32
CA ASN A 3 65.71 12.57 -26.94
C ASN A 3 64.93 12.76 -25.62
N HIS A 4 63.69 12.27 -25.51
CA HIS A 4 63.10 11.90 -24.22
C HIS A 4 62.12 10.74 -24.42
N GLY A 5 62.52 9.58 -23.91
CA GLY A 5 61.72 8.36 -23.89
C GLY A 5 60.60 8.41 -22.86
N GLY A 6 59.46 7.84 -23.25
CA GLY A 6 58.41 7.41 -22.32
C GLY A 6 58.49 5.91 -22.13
N SER A 7 58.74 5.47 -20.89
CA SER A 7 58.69 4.08 -20.47
C SER A 7 57.26 3.51 -20.56
N PRO A 8 57.09 2.20 -20.81
CA PRO A 8 55.78 1.56 -20.75
C PRO A 8 55.33 1.40 -19.29
N VAL A 9 54.09 1.78 -18.99
CA VAL A 9 53.43 1.55 -17.70
C VAL A 9 53.18 0.05 -17.56
N SER A 10 53.86 -0.58 -16.62
CA SER A 10 53.63 -1.97 -16.22
C SER A 10 52.33 -2.08 -15.44
N VAL A 11 51.42 -2.94 -15.92
CA VAL A 11 50.23 -3.37 -15.18
C VAL A 11 50.69 -4.29 -14.05
N LEU A 12 50.68 -3.78 -12.81
CA LEU A 12 50.84 -4.61 -11.61
C LEU A 12 49.56 -5.40 -11.38
N VAL A 13 49.58 -6.68 -11.75
CA VAL A 13 48.62 -7.68 -11.26
C VAL A 13 48.99 -7.96 -9.79
N PRO A 14 48.09 -7.84 -8.81
CA PRO A 14 48.38 -8.26 -7.45
C PRO A 14 48.51 -9.80 -7.45
N THR A 15 49.69 -10.30 -7.12
CA THR A 15 49.91 -11.71 -6.82
C THR A 15 49.23 -12.04 -5.49
N VAL A 16 48.20 -12.89 -5.53
CA VAL A 16 47.56 -13.48 -4.35
C VAL A 16 48.62 -14.29 -3.58
N ASN A 17 48.99 -13.81 -2.41
CA ASN A 17 49.84 -14.53 -1.48
C ASN A 17 49.05 -15.72 -0.90
N LYS A 18 49.41 -16.95 -1.25
CA LYS A 18 48.66 -18.18 -0.91
C LYS A 18 48.90 -18.72 0.51
N ASN A 19 49.67 -18.04 1.36
CA ASN A 19 50.08 -18.59 2.66
C ASN A 19 49.75 -17.70 3.87
N ALA A 20 48.50 -17.23 3.96
CA ALA A 20 47.96 -16.72 5.23
C ALA A 20 46.83 -17.65 5.67
N ASN A 21 47.19 -18.66 6.47
CA ASN A 21 46.23 -19.47 7.21
C ASN A 21 45.81 -18.64 8.44
N PRO A 22 44.54 -18.23 8.60
CA PRO A 22 44.10 -17.68 9.87
C PRO A 22 43.83 -18.85 10.82
N ASP A 23 44.58 -18.91 11.93
CA ASP A 23 44.25 -19.80 13.04
C ASP A 23 42.80 -19.53 13.53
N PRO A 24 42.07 -20.55 14.00
CA PRO A 24 40.72 -20.36 14.50
C PRO A 24 40.78 -19.62 15.85
N LEU A 25 40.22 -18.41 15.90
CA LEU A 25 40.02 -17.66 17.13
C LEU A 25 39.02 -18.38 18.06
N PRO A 26 39.21 -18.27 19.39
CA PRO A 26 38.54 -19.13 20.37
C PRO A 26 37.05 -18.79 20.51
N LYS A 27 36.22 -19.83 20.63
CA LYS A 27 34.80 -19.73 20.98
C LYS A 27 34.67 -19.05 22.35
N LYS A 28 34.11 -17.84 22.38
CA LYS A 28 33.45 -17.30 23.57
C LYS A 28 32.09 -17.97 23.67
N GLU A 29 32.02 -18.96 24.55
CA GLU A 29 30.75 -19.47 25.05
C GLU A 29 30.12 -18.43 26.00
N GLU A 30 28.78 -18.39 25.95
CA GLU A 30 27.84 -17.72 26.86
C GLU A 30 27.42 -16.27 26.52
N GLU A 31 26.10 -16.10 26.36
CA GLU A 31 25.29 -14.87 26.16
C GLU A 31 24.88 -14.39 24.75
N LYS A 32 24.89 -15.25 23.72
CA LYS A 32 24.01 -15.08 22.53
C LYS A 32 23.29 -16.39 22.21
N LYS A 33 22.02 -16.50 22.61
CA LYS A 33 21.11 -17.58 22.20
C LYS A 33 19.70 -17.10 21.84
N GLU A 34 19.58 -15.82 21.52
CA GLU A 34 18.41 -15.26 20.86
C GLU A 34 18.92 -14.67 19.55
N GLU A 35 18.21 -14.95 18.45
CA GLU A 35 18.53 -14.60 17.05
C GLU A 35 19.40 -15.61 16.27
N GLU A 36 18.98 -16.88 16.25
CA GLU A 36 19.15 -17.73 15.06
C GLU A 36 17.74 -18.03 14.50
N GLU A 37 17.19 -17.15 13.67
CA GLU A 37 16.27 -17.57 12.61
C GLU A 37 16.46 -16.66 11.38
N ASP A 38 16.65 -17.32 10.24
CA ASP A 38 16.72 -16.81 8.86
C ASP A 38 18.08 -16.27 8.35
N ASP A 39 19.12 -17.10 8.40
CA ASP A 39 20.17 -17.06 7.36
C ASP A 39 19.58 -17.56 6.02
N PRO A 40 19.67 -16.84 4.89
CA PRO A 40 19.10 -17.25 3.61
C PRO A 40 19.84 -18.41 2.90
N GLY A 41 20.79 -19.07 3.58
CA GLY A 41 21.78 -19.97 2.97
C GLY A 41 21.66 -21.46 3.29
N GLU A 42 20.97 -21.88 4.35
CA GLU A 42 20.87 -23.30 4.70
C GLU A 42 19.53 -23.93 4.28
N ASP A 43 19.52 -24.53 3.09
CA ASP A 43 18.51 -25.49 2.59
C ASP A 43 18.59 -26.84 3.37
N GLY A 44 18.80 -26.77 4.69
CA GLY A 44 18.84 -27.91 5.60
C GLY A 44 17.47 -28.16 6.25
N PRO A 45 17.09 -29.43 6.51
CA PRO A 45 15.86 -29.70 7.24
C PRO A 45 15.94 -29.14 8.67
N LYS A 46 14.97 -28.31 9.07
CA LYS A 46 14.91 -27.71 10.43
C LYS A 46 15.08 -28.79 11.50
N PRO A 47 16.00 -28.64 12.47
CA PRO A 47 16.25 -29.68 13.47
C PRO A 47 15.02 -29.90 14.38
N MET A 48 14.72 -31.17 14.69
CA MET A 48 13.64 -31.53 15.62
C MET A 48 13.94 -31.00 17.03
N PRO A 49 12.95 -30.42 17.75
CA PRO A 49 13.14 -30.01 19.14
C PRO A 49 13.55 -31.21 20.02
N PRO A 50 14.60 -31.08 20.87
CA PRO A 50 15.17 -32.21 21.61
C PRO A 50 14.29 -32.72 22.77
N TYR A 51 13.18 -32.05 23.07
CA TYR A 51 12.28 -32.37 24.18
C TYR A 51 11.12 -33.27 23.74
N SER A 52 10.61 -34.10 24.65
CA SER A 52 9.44 -34.96 24.40
C SER A 52 8.14 -34.15 24.29
N SER A 53 7.33 -34.37 23.26
CA SER A 53 6.01 -33.73 23.14
C SER A 53 4.99 -34.46 24.03
N MET A 54 4.19 -33.71 24.79
CA MET A 54 3.12 -34.22 25.68
C MET A 54 3.56 -35.30 26.70
N PHE A 55 4.85 -35.37 27.07
CA PHE A 55 5.42 -36.35 28.02
C PHE A 55 5.27 -37.84 27.64
N ILE A 56 4.62 -38.15 26.50
CA ILE A 56 4.37 -39.52 26.01
C ILE A 56 5.10 -39.76 24.67
N LEU A 57 5.33 -38.70 23.88
CA LEU A 57 5.98 -38.78 22.57
C LEU A 57 7.46 -38.38 22.65
N SER A 58 8.31 -39.35 23.01
CA SER A 58 9.78 -39.23 22.90
C SER A 58 10.21 -38.92 21.46
N THR A 59 11.39 -38.29 21.30
CA THR A 59 12.01 -37.90 20.02
C THR A 59 12.23 -39.09 19.06
N THR A 60 12.10 -40.32 19.55
CA THR A 60 12.24 -41.58 18.80
C THR A 60 10.92 -42.13 18.23
N ASN A 61 9.76 -41.52 18.52
CA ASN A 61 8.47 -42.05 18.06
C ASN A 61 8.26 -41.87 16.55
N PRO A 62 7.80 -42.92 15.83
CA PRO A 62 7.63 -42.87 14.38
C PRO A 62 6.55 -41.86 13.96
N LEU A 63 5.49 -41.70 14.76
CA LEU A 63 4.42 -40.74 14.52
C LEU A 63 4.94 -39.30 14.49
N ARG A 64 5.75 -38.92 15.49
CA ARG A 64 6.32 -37.56 15.59
C ARG A 64 7.31 -37.29 14.46
N ARG A 65 8.16 -38.27 14.14
CA ARG A 65 9.11 -38.18 13.02
C ARG A 65 8.40 -38.04 11.67
N LEU A 66 7.28 -38.73 11.49
CA LEU A 66 6.45 -38.61 10.29
C LEU A 66 5.77 -37.23 10.22
N CYS A 67 5.20 -36.73 11.33
CA CYS A 67 4.62 -35.39 11.40
C CYS A 67 5.68 -34.31 11.08
N HIS A 68 6.87 -34.43 11.65
CA HIS A 68 7.98 -33.54 11.37
C HIS A 68 8.40 -33.58 9.89
N TYR A 69 8.49 -34.78 9.31
CA TYR A 69 8.77 -34.96 7.89
C TYR A 69 7.71 -34.28 7.02
N ILE A 70 6.43 -34.48 7.31
CA ILE A 70 5.31 -33.86 6.57
C ILE A 70 5.36 -32.33 6.65
N LEU A 71 5.60 -31.76 7.84
CA LEU A 71 5.66 -30.30 8.03
C LEU A 71 6.82 -29.64 7.28
N ASN A 72 7.92 -30.37 7.08
CA ASN A 72 9.11 -29.87 6.41
C ASN A 72 9.12 -30.13 4.89
N LEU A 73 8.08 -30.79 4.34
CA LEU A 73 7.96 -30.96 2.89
C LEU A 73 7.61 -29.62 2.23
N ARG A 74 8.44 -29.19 1.26
CA ARG A 74 8.20 -27.97 0.48
C ARG A 74 6.84 -27.97 -0.25
N TYR A 75 6.37 -29.14 -0.68
CA TYR A 75 5.04 -29.29 -1.28
C TYR A 75 3.91 -29.08 -0.27
N PHE A 76 4.08 -29.53 0.98
CA PHE A 76 3.09 -29.32 2.03
C PHE A 76 2.97 -27.83 2.36
N GLU A 77 4.10 -27.14 2.46
CA GLU A 77 4.14 -25.69 2.67
C GLU A 77 3.46 -24.90 1.53
N MET A 78 3.79 -25.21 0.27
CA MET A 78 3.15 -24.56 -0.88
C MET A 78 1.64 -24.88 -0.96
N CYS A 79 1.24 -26.09 -0.57
CA CYS A 79 -0.17 -26.48 -0.52
C CYS A 79 -0.94 -25.64 0.51
N ILE A 80 -0.42 -25.49 1.74
CA ILE A 80 -1.03 -24.66 2.77
C ILE A 80 -1.11 -23.19 2.32
N LEU A 81 -0.07 -22.66 1.68
CA LEU A 81 -0.08 -21.30 1.15
C LEU A 81 -1.16 -21.09 0.09
N MET A 82 -1.31 -22.05 -0.84
CA MET A 82 -2.38 -22.03 -1.84
C MET A 82 -3.77 -22.10 -1.20
N VAL A 83 -3.95 -22.92 -0.15
CA VAL A 83 -5.21 -23.00 0.59
C VAL A 83 -5.53 -21.69 1.32
N ILE A 84 -4.54 -21.01 1.89
CA ILE A 84 -4.71 -19.67 2.48
C ILE A 84 -5.14 -18.67 1.41
N ALA A 85 -4.49 -18.67 0.24
CA ALA A 85 -4.85 -17.78 -0.86
C ALA A 85 -6.28 -18.02 -1.36
N MET A 86 -6.65 -19.28 -1.62
CA MET A 86 -8.02 -19.64 -2.00
C MET A 86 -9.05 -19.29 -0.93
N SER A 87 -8.73 -19.50 0.35
CA SER A 87 -9.61 -19.10 1.46
C SER A 87 -9.79 -17.59 1.55
N SER A 88 -8.77 -16.80 1.18
CA SER A 88 -8.83 -15.34 1.19
C SER A 88 -9.68 -14.82 0.04
N ILE A 89 -9.53 -15.42 -1.15
CA ILE A 89 -10.37 -15.12 -2.32
C ILE A 89 -11.83 -15.48 -2.04
N ALA A 90 -12.10 -16.63 -1.41
CA ALA A 90 -13.45 -17.02 -1.03
C ALA A 90 -14.10 -16.02 -0.06
N LEU A 91 -13.34 -15.49 0.91
CA LEU A 91 -13.83 -14.45 1.83
C LEU A 91 -14.16 -13.14 1.08
N ALA A 92 -13.33 -12.73 0.13
CA ALA A 92 -13.56 -11.55 -0.68
C ALA A 92 -14.76 -11.70 -1.64
N ALA A 93 -15.08 -12.92 -2.06
CA ALA A 93 -16.18 -13.23 -2.96
C ALA A 93 -17.55 -13.37 -2.26
N GLU A 94 -17.60 -13.32 -0.92
CA GLU A 94 -18.84 -13.45 -0.15
C GLU A 94 -19.73 -12.21 -0.34
N ASP A 95 -21.04 -12.42 -0.57
CA ASP A 95 -22.01 -11.31 -0.57
C ASP A 95 -22.33 -10.88 0.87
N PRO A 96 -22.03 -9.63 1.28
CA PRO A 96 -22.34 -9.16 2.63
C PRO A 96 -23.82 -8.85 2.83
N VAL A 97 -24.60 -8.62 1.76
CA VAL A 97 -26.00 -8.19 1.82
C VAL A 97 -26.95 -9.38 1.77
N GLN A 98 -26.65 -10.38 0.92
CA GLN A 98 -27.54 -11.53 0.69
C GLN A 98 -26.96 -12.84 1.23
N PRO A 99 -27.22 -13.20 2.51
CA PRO A 99 -26.61 -14.38 3.13
C PRO A 99 -27.03 -15.71 2.49
N ASN A 100 -28.22 -15.76 1.88
CA ASN A 100 -28.79 -16.99 1.30
C ASN A 100 -28.53 -17.14 -0.21
N ALA A 101 -27.70 -16.27 -0.81
CA ALA A 101 -27.38 -16.36 -2.23
C ALA A 101 -26.75 -17.72 -2.59
N PRO A 102 -27.01 -18.29 -3.79
CA PRO A 102 -26.46 -19.59 -4.19
C PRO A 102 -24.93 -19.62 -4.16
N ARG A 103 -24.28 -18.48 -4.49
CA ARG A 103 -22.84 -18.28 -4.34
C ARG A 103 -22.38 -18.52 -2.89
N ASN A 104 -23.05 -17.91 -1.91
CA ASN A 104 -22.67 -18.03 -0.51
C ASN A 104 -22.84 -19.47 0.02
N ASN A 105 -23.80 -20.24 -0.50
CA ASN A 105 -23.95 -21.65 -0.17
C ASN A 105 -22.75 -22.48 -0.65
N VAL A 106 -22.24 -22.21 -1.86
CA VAL A 106 -21.04 -22.86 -2.40
C VAL A 106 -19.79 -22.45 -1.63
N LEU A 107 -19.64 -21.15 -1.34
CA LEU A 107 -18.52 -20.62 -0.53
C LEU A 107 -18.49 -21.24 0.87
N ARG A 108 -19.66 -21.51 1.46
CA ARG A 108 -19.75 -22.18 2.76
C ARG A 108 -19.20 -23.61 2.73
N TYR A 109 -19.40 -24.33 1.64
CA TYR A 109 -18.80 -25.66 1.47
C TYR A 109 -17.27 -25.58 1.42
N PHE A 110 -16.73 -24.63 0.65
CA PHE A 110 -15.29 -24.38 0.62
C PHE A 110 -14.73 -24.00 1.99
N ASP A 111 -15.46 -23.21 2.78
CA ASP A 111 -15.05 -22.86 4.15
C ASP A 111 -14.95 -24.07 5.09
N TYR A 112 -15.79 -25.09 4.92
CA TYR A 112 -15.66 -26.35 5.65
C TYR A 112 -14.38 -27.08 5.25
N VAL A 113 -14.08 -27.16 3.95
CA VAL A 113 -12.86 -27.79 3.43
C VAL A 113 -11.62 -27.06 3.95
N PHE A 114 -11.58 -25.73 3.86
CA PHE A 114 -10.44 -24.92 4.34
C PHE A 114 -10.23 -25.08 5.85
N THR A 115 -11.30 -25.05 6.64
CA THR A 115 -11.18 -25.25 8.09
C THR A 115 -10.70 -26.66 8.43
N GLY A 116 -11.13 -27.68 7.68
CA GLY A 116 -10.62 -29.04 7.82
C GLY A 116 -9.12 -29.12 7.58
N VAL A 117 -8.62 -28.53 6.49
CA VAL A 117 -7.19 -28.48 6.17
C VAL A 117 -6.39 -27.73 7.26
N PHE A 118 -6.89 -26.59 7.76
CA PHE A 118 -6.22 -25.86 8.84
C PHE A 118 -6.25 -26.60 10.18
N THR A 119 -7.34 -27.31 10.48
CA THR A 119 -7.42 -28.15 11.68
C THR A 119 -6.40 -29.29 11.60
N PHE A 120 -6.25 -29.90 10.43
CA PHE A 120 -5.25 -30.93 10.19
C PHE A 120 -3.82 -30.39 10.35
N GLU A 121 -3.50 -29.24 9.75
CA GLU A 121 -2.23 -28.55 9.94
C GLU A 121 -1.95 -28.26 11.42
N MET A 122 -2.94 -27.71 12.14
CA MET A 122 -2.85 -27.39 13.57
C MET A 122 -2.53 -28.64 14.40
N VAL A 123 -3.23 -29.74 14.16
CA VAL A 123 -3.04 -31.00 14.90
C VAL A 123 -1.63 -31.58 14.64
N ILE A 124 -1.16 -31.60 13.39
CA ILE A 124 0.19 -32.07 13.08
C ILE A 124 1.24 -31.21 13.80
N LYS A 125 1.09 -29.88 13.79
CA LYS A 125 1.98 -28.96 14.51
C LYS A 125 1.98 -29.19 16.02
N MET A 126 0.81 -29.43 16.63
CA MET A 126 0.72 -29.73 18.06
C MET A 126 1.41 -31.05 18.44
N ILE A 127 1.40 -32.04 17.56
CA ILE A 127 2.08 -33.34 17.76
C ILE A 127 3.60 -33.18 17.63
N ASP A 128 4.07 -32.41 16.65
CA ASP A 128 5.50 -32.17 16.40
C ASP A 128 6.15 -31.30 17.49
N LEU A 129 5.54 -30.14 17.76
CA LEU A 129 6.06 -29.09 18.64
C LEU A 129 5.63 -29.24 20.11
N GLY A 130 4.69 -30.13 20.45
CA GLY A 130 4.16 -30.22 21.82
C GLY A 130 3.32 -29.02 22.28
N LEU A 131 2.66 -29.12 23.43
CA LEU A 131 1.63 -28.16 23.86
C LEU A 131 2.20 -26.91 24.59
N VAL A 132 2.71 -27.04 25.83
CA VAL A 132 3.03 -25.86 26.68
C VAL A 132 4.39 -25.95 27.41
N LEU A 133 4.89 -27.16 27.71
CA LEU A 133 5.91 -27.33 28.77
C LEU A 133 7.38 -27.05 28.39
N HIS A 134 7.75 -26.95 27.10
CA HIS A 134 9.16 -26.71 26.70
C HIS A 134 9.36 -25.41 25.90
N GLN A 135 10.61 -24.93 25.85
CA GLN A 135 11.05 -23.88 24.92
C GLN A 135 10.82 -24.41 23.48
N GLY A 136 10.03 -23.69 22.67
CA GLY A 136 9.56 -24.16 21.34
C GLY A 136 8.20 -24.86 21.30
N ALA A 137 7.45 -24.87 22.40
CA ALA A 137 6.10 -25.43 22.45
C ALA A 137 5.10 -24.61 21.61
N TYR A 138 4.06 -25.28 21.07
CA TYR A 138 3.08 -24.68 20.16
C TYR A 138 2.45 -23.38 20.71
N PHE A 139 2.04 -23.36 21.98
CA PHE A 139 1.40 -22.19 22.59
C PHE A 139 2.36 -21.06 23.04
N ARG A 140 3.67 -21.21 22.85
CA ARG A 140 4.63 -20.12 23.15
C ARG A 140 4.93 -19.25 21.93
N ASP A 141 4.59 -19.70 20.74
CA ASP A 141 4.71 -18.92 19.51
C ASP A 141 3.41 -18.15 19.21
N LEU A 142 3.50 -16.82 19.11
CA LEU A 142 2.38 -15.91 18.86
C LEU A 142 1.60 -16.27 17.59
N TRP A 143 2.30 -16.74 16.55
CA TRP A 143 1.68 -17.11 15.28
C TRP A 143 0.90 -18.42 15.37
N ASN A 144 1.39 -19.37 16.14
CA ASN A 144 0.67 -20.61 16.44
C ASN A 144 -0.53 -20.35 17.37
N ILE A 145 -0.44 -19.41 18.31
CA ILE A 145 -1.60 -18.96 19.11
C ILE A 145 -2.68 -18.35 18.19
N LEU A 146 -2.30 -17.51 17.23
CA LEU A 146 -3.22 -16.94 16.25
C LEU A 146 -3.89 -18.04 15.41
N ASP A 147 -3.12 -19.04 14.95
CA ASP A 147 -3.63 -20.21 14.24
C ASP A 147 -4.69 -20.95 15.08
N PHE A 148 -4.39 -21.23 16.35
CA PHE A 148 -5.32 -21.85 17.28
C PHE A 148 -6.61 -21.06 17.46
N ILE A 149 -6.53 -19.73 17.66
CA ILE A 149 -7.72 -18.86 17.83
C ILE A 149 -8.60 -18.90 16.57
N VAL A 150 -8.00 -18.83 15.39
CA VAL A 150 -8.74 -18.84 14.12
C VAL A 150 -9.42 -20.20 13.86
N VAL A 151 -8.70 -21.30 14.09
CA VAL A 151 -9.23 -22.66 13.88
C VAL A 151 -10.29 -23.01 14.94
N SER A 152 -10.02 -22.74 16.22
CA SER A 152 -10.98 -22.99 17.30
C SER A 152 -12.25 -22.14 17.15
N GLY A 153 -12.13 -20.86 16.78
CA GLY A 153 -13.28 -19.99 16.50
C GLY A 153 -14.16 -20.53 15.37
N ALA A 154 -13.56 -21.08 14.31
CA ALA A 154 -14.28 -21.70 13.20
C ALA A 154 -14.99 -23.02 13.62
N LEU A 155 -14.30 -23.89 14.37
CA LEU A 155 -14.88 -25.14 14.88
C LEU A 155 -16.06 -24.86 15.84
N VAL A 156 -15.92 -23.88 16.72
CA VAL A 156 -16.98 -23.45 17.63
C VAL A 156 -18.17 -22.89 16.84
N ALA A 157 -17.92 -22.06 15.82
CA ALA A 157 -18.98 -21.55 14.95
C ALA A 157 -19.74 -22.68 14.21
N PHE A 158 -19.06 -23.75 13.82
CA PHE A 158 -19.69 -24.92 13.20
C PHE A 158 -20.48 -25.78 14.19
N ALA A 159 -19.92 -26.04 15.38
CA ALA A 159 -20.61 -26.78 16.43
C ALA A 159 -21.93 -26.09 16.83
N PHE A 160 -21.93 -24.75 16.92
CA PHE A 160 -23.13 -23.97 17.20
C PHE A 160 -24.11 -23.88 16.02
N THR A 161 -23.68 -24.15 14.78
CA THR A 161 -24.60 -24.22 13.64
C THR A 161 -25.28 -25.59 13.52
N GLY A 162 -24.63 -26.68 13.95
CA GLY A 162 -25.15 -28.05 13.85
C GLY A 162 -26.16 -28.46 14.92
N ASN A 163 -26.01 -27.97 16.16
CA ASN A 163 -26.90 -28.30 17.27
C ASN A 163 -27.97 -27.21 17.50
N SER A 164 -29.10 -27.39 16.82
CA SER A 164 -30.46 -26.93 17.18
C SER A 164 -30.71 -25.44 17.50
N LYS A 165 -31.59 -24.85 16.68
CA LYS A 165 -32.69 -23.92 17.03
C LYS A 165 -32.49 -23.09 18.33
N GLY A 166 -32.04 -21.85 18.17
CA GLY A 166 -32.34 -20.79 19.14
C GLY A 166 -31.17 -20.13 19.89
N LYS A 167 -29.92 -20.23 19.43
CA LYS A 167 -28.79 -19.47 20.02
C LYS A 167 -28.34 -18.32 19.14
N ASP A 168 -28.03 -17.19 19.80
CA ASP A 168 -27.79 -15.86 19.22
C ASP A 168 -27.01 -15.88 17.90
N ILE A 169 -27.73 -15.55 16.83
CA ILE A 169 -27.20 -15.34 15.48
C ILE A 169 -26.03 -14.33 15.47
N ASN A 170 -25.99 -13.41 16.43
CA ASN A 170 -24.96 -12.39 16.55
C ASN A 170 -23.61 -12.99 16.99
N THR A 171 -23.61 -13.96 17.90
CA THR A 171 -22.37 -14.60 18.40
C THR A 171 -21.72 -15.46 17.31
N ILE A 172 -22.53 -16.19 16.52
CA ILE A 172 -22.05 -16.99 15.39
C ILE A 172 -21.52 -16.08 14.27
N LYS A 173 -22.14 -14.91 14.05
CA LYS A 173 -21.68 -13.92 13.08
C LYS A 173 -20.32 -13.31 13.47
N SER A 174 -20.11 -12.99 14.74
CA SER A 174 -18.83 -12.45 15.24
C SER A 174 -17.68 -13.45 15.15
N LEU A 175 -17.90 -14.73 15.44
CA LEU A 175 -16.85 -15.77 15.31
C LEU A 175 -16.40 -15.99 13.85
N ARG A 176 -17.30 -15.77 12.88
CA ARG A 176 -16.94 -15.81 11.45
C ARG A 176 -16.05 -14.65 11.02
N VAL A 177 -16.00 -13.55 11.77
CA VAL A 177 -15.08 -12.43 11.46
C VAL A 177 -13.63 -12.85 11.66
N LEU A 178 -13.33 -13.75 12.62
CA LEU A 178 -11.97 -14.22 12.90
C LEU A 178 -11.29 -14.86 11.69
N ARG A 179 -12.05 -15.38 10.71
CA ARG A 179 -11.48 -15.93 9.47
C ARG A 179 -10.75 -14.88 8.62
N VAL A 180 -11.00 -13.59 8.83
CA VAL A 180 -10.25 -12.48 8.19
C VAL A 180 -8.77 -12.46 8.59
N LEU A 181 -8.40 -13.14 9.68
CA LEU A 181 -7.03 -13.24 10.15
C LEU A 181 -6.23 -14.35 9.44
N ARG A 182 -6.88 -15.26 8.70
CA ARG A 182 -6.21 -16.36 7.96
C ARG A 182 -5.05 -15.89 7.05
N PRO A 183 -5.16 -14.77 6.30
CA PRO A 183 -4.05 -14.26 5.49
C PRO A 183 -2.79 -13.91 6.32
N LEU A 184 -2.93 -13.57 7.61
CA LEU A 184 -1.77 -13.23 8.47
C LEU A 184 -0.83 -14.42 8.66
N LYS A 185 -1.31 -15.66 8.48
CA LYS A 185 -0.45 -16.86 8.47
C LYS A 185 0.62 -16.81 7.39
N THR A 186 0.42 -16.07 6.30
CA THR A 186 1.42 -15.95 5.23
C THR A 186 2.66 -15.19 5.68
N ILE A 187 2.53 -14.28 6.67
CA ILE A 187 3.65 -13.52 7.23
C ILE A 187 4.71 -14.47 7.80
N LYS A 188 4.31 -15.44 8.63
CA LYS A 188 5.22 -16.46 9.19
C LYS A 188 5.88 -17.33 8.11
N ARG A 189 5.23 -17.51 6.95
CA ARG A 189 5.68 -18.43 5.88
C ARG A 189 6.60 -17.74 4.86
N LEU A 190 6.56 -16.42 4.77
CA LEU A 190 7.38 -15.64 3.85
C LEU A 190 8.45 -14.90 4.65
N PRO A 191 9.71 -15.37 4.67
CA PRO A 191 10.76 -14.80 5.53
C PRO A 191 10.99 -13.31 5.26
N LYS A 192 10.86 -12.89 3.99
CA LYS A 192 10.91 -11.46 3.62
C LYS A 192 9.80 -10.63 4.26
N LEU A 193 8.58 -11.16 4.36
CA LEU A 193 7.45 -10.46 4.97
C LEU A 193 7.52 -10.49 6.50
N LYS A 194 7.98 -11.60 7.06
CA LYS A 194 8.29 -11.74 8.50
C LYS A 194 9.34 -10.74 8.95
N ALA A 195 10.47 -10.64 8.25
CA ALA A 195 11.53 -9.69 8.58
C ALA A 195 11.04 -8.23 8.59
N VAL A 196 10.22 -7.85 7.60
CA VAL A 196 9.60 -6.52 7.56
C VAL A 196 8.64 -6.32 8.74
N PHE A 197 7.78 -7.31 9.03
CA PHE A 197 6.85 -7.23 10.15
C PHE A 197 7.56 -7.14 11.51
N ASP A 198 8.59 -7.95 11.73
CA ASP A 198 9.37 -7.97 12.97
C ASP A 198 10.10 -6.63 13.17
N CYS A 199 10.64 -6.05 12.09
CA CYS A 199 11.22 -4.69 12.12
C CYS A 199 10.17 -3.62 12.47
N VAL A 200 8.95 -3.70 11.93
CA VAL A 200 7.85 -2.79 12.27
C VAL A 200 7.46 -2.93 13.75
N VAL A 201 7.28 -4.15 14.26
CA VAL A 201 6.93 -4.37 15.67
C VAL A 201 8.04 -3.91 16.61
N ASN A 202 9.31 -4.13 16.25
CA ASN A 202 10.43 -3.69 17.06
C ASN A 202 10.56 -2.16 17.09
N SER A 203 10.42 -1.49 15.94
CA SER A 203 10.43 -0.01 15.88
C SER A 203 9.23 0.61 16.62
N LEU A 204 8.06 -0.04 16.63
CA LEU A 204 6.89 0.43 17.37
C LEU A 204 7.11 0.50 18.89
N LYS A 205 7.95 -0.36 19.48
CA LYS A 205 8.26 -0.32 20.92
C LYS A 205 8.89 1.02 21.32
N ASN A 206 9.79 1.54 20.49
CA ASN A 206 10.44 2.84 20.72
C ASN A 206 9.47 4.00 20.52
N VAL A 207 8.56 3.87 19.54
CA VAL A 207 7.56 4.88 19.20
C VAL A 207 6.48 5.01 20.28
N PHE A 208 6.14 3.92 20.98
CA PHE A 208 5.07 3.91 21.99
C PHE A 208 5.28 4.94 23.11
N ASN A 209 6.52 5.17 23.54
CA ASN A 209 6.84 6.16 24.57
C ASN A 209 6.45 7.58 24.16
N ILE A 210 6.68 7.95 22.91
CA ILE A 210 6.32 9.28 22.37
C ILE A 210 4.82 9.38 22.16
N LEU A 211 4.20 8.28 21.72
CA LEU A 211 2.75 8.23 21.57
C LEU A 211 2.04 8.52 22.91
N ILE A 212 2.58 8.03 24.03
CA ILE A 212 2.06 8.37 25.36
C ILE A 212 2.15 9.87 25.62
N VAL A 213 3.30 10.51 25.32
CA VAL A 213 3.47 11.96 25.49
C VAL A 213 2.49 12.73 24.59
N TYR A 214 2.35 12.32 23.32
CA TYR A 214 1.38 12.90 22.39
C TYR A 214 -0.05 12.82 22.94
N MET A 215 -0.48 11.66 23.43
CA MET A 215 -1.82 11.46 23.99
C MET A 215 -2.05 12.28 25.26
N LEU A 216 -1.02 12.45 26.10
CA LEU A 216 -1.10 13.29 27.30
C LEU A 216 -1.30 14.76 26.94
N PHE A 217 -0.55 15.29 25.98
CA PHE A 217 -0.73 16.66 25.50
C PHE A 217 -2.09 16.85 24.83
N MET A 218 -2.52 15.87 24.03
CA MET A 218 -3.83 15.87 23.39
C MET A 218 -4.96 15.88 24.42
N PHE A 219 -4.80 15.14 25.53
CA PHE A 219 -5.73 15.14 26.65
C PHE A 219 -5.86 16.52 27.32
N ILE A 220 -4.75 17.25 27.50
CA ILE A 220 -4.79 18.63 28.05
C ILE A 220 -5.65 19.53 27.16
N PHE A 221 -5.41 19.50 25.84
CA PHE A 221 -6.22 20.28 24.88
C PHE A 221 -7.68 19.82 24.84
N ALA A 222 -7.94 18.51 24.98
CA ALA A 222 -9.30 17.99 25.04
C ALA A 222 -10.04 18.52 26.28
N VAL A 223 -9.41 18.56 27.45
CA VAL A 223 -9.99 19.15 28.66
C VAL A 223 -10.28 20.64 28.46
N VAL A 224 -9.35 21.40 27.87
CA VAL A 224 -9.57 22.82 27.53
C VAL A 224 -10.76 22.98 26.58
N ALA A 225 -10.83 22.18 25.51
CA ALA A 225 -11.91 22.23 24.54
C ALA A 225 -13.27 21.90 25.17
N VAL A 226 -13.34 20.92 26.08
CA VAL A 226 -14.56 20.63 26.85
C VAL A 226 -14.99 21.85 27.67
N GLN A 227 -14.06 22.52 28.35
CA GLN A 227 -14.44 23.71 29.13
C GLN A 227 -14.91 24.87 28.25
N LEU A 228 -14.35 25.03 27.05
CA LEU A 228 -14.73 26.09 26.12
C LEU A 228 -16.07 25.82 25.42
N PHE A 229 -16.32 24.56 25.03
CA PHE A 229 -17.35 24.21 24.04
C PHE A 229 -18.42 23.22 24.53
N LYS A 230 -18.35 22.72 25.77
CA LYS A 230 -19.37 21.80 26.32
C LYS A 230 -20.78 22.35 26.12
N GLY A 231 -21.70 21.52 25.65
CA GLY A 231 -23.11 21.86 25.56
C GLY A 231 -23.47 22.85 24.44
N LYS A 232 -22.52 23.34 23.64
CA LYS A 232 -22.75 24.41 22.65
C LYS A 232 -22.84 23.91 21.20
N PHE A 233 -22.61 22.62 20.97
CA PHE A 233 -22.54 22.00 19.64
C PHE A 233 -23.89 21.41 19.20
N PHE A 234 -24.95 22.20 19.37
CA PHE A 234 -26.30 21.84 18.97
C PHE A 234 -26.84 22.84 17.95
N HIS A 235 -27.69 22.35 17.05
CA HIS A 235 -28.38 23.15 16.06
C HIS A 235 -29.79 22.60 15.85
N CYS A 236 -30.71 23.46 15.44
CA CYS A 236 -31.98 23.01 14.92
C CYS A 236 -31.80 22.55 13.46
N THR A 237 -32.62 21.61 13.00
CA THR A 237 -32.63 21.15 11.60
C THR A 237 -32.88 22.26 10.57
N ASP A 238 -33.47 23.37 11.00
CA ASP A 238 -33.65 24.59 10.21
C ASP A 238 -33.01 25.80 10.89
N GLU A 239 -32.42 26.70 10.10
CA GLU A 239 -31.73 27.91 10.60
C GLU A 239 -32.70 28.97 11.14
N SER A 240 -34.01 28.80 10.96
CA SER A 240 -35.03 29.79 11.38
C SER A 240 -35.30 29.80 12.89
N LYS A 241 -34.82 28.81 13.64
CA LYS A 241 -35.05 28.68 15.09
C LYS A 241 -33.74 28.57 15.85
N GLU A 242 -33.50 29.56 16.69
CA GLU A 242 -32.25 29.66 17.47
C GLU A 242 -32.32 28.90 18.80
N PHE A 243 -33.47 28.75 19.44
CA PHE A 243 -33.56 28.13 20.77
C PHE A 243 -34.12 26.71 20.71
N GLU A 244 -33.63 25.82 21.60
CA GLU A 244 -34.10 24.43 21.70
C GLU A 244 -35.63 24.34 21.89
N LYS A 245 -36.19 25.19 22.77
CA LYS A 245 -37.64 25.25 23.05
C LYS A 245 -38.49 25.54 21.81
N ASP A 246 -37.93 26.29 20.85
CA ASP A 246 -38.62 26.75 19.65
C ASP A 246 -38.39 25.82 18.45
N CYS A 247 -37.44 24.88 18.55
CA CYS A 247 -37.13 23.86 17.56
C CYS A 247 -38.14 22.70 17.61
N ARG A 248 -39.43 23.01 17.41
CA ARG A 248 -40.55 22.05 17.44
C ARG A 248 -41.48 22.25 16.25
N GLY A 249 -42.25 21.21 15.93
CA GLY A 249 -43.18 21.21 14.80
C GLY A 249 -42.49 20.88 13.47
N LYS A 250 -43.02 21.39 12.35
CA LYS A 250 -42.52 21.10 11.01
C LYS A 250 -41.93 22.34 10.34
N TYR A 251 -40.92 22.14 9.50
CA TYR A 251 -40.39 23.16 8.59
C TYR A 251 -40.55 22.70 7.14
N LEU A 252 -40.63 23.66 6.22
CA LEU A 252 -40.74 23.38 4.79
C LEU A 252 -39.34 23.33 4.19
N LEU A 253 -38.96 22.17 3.66
CA LEU A 253 -37.74 22.00 2.88
C LEU A 253 -38.06 22.26 1.42
N TYR A 254 -37.40 23.26 0.85
CA TYR A 254 -37.51 23.62 -0.56
C TYR A 254 -36.43 22.84 -1.35
N GLU A 255 -36.80 21.71 -1.93
CA GLU A 255 -36.00 21.02 -2.94
C GLU A 255 -36.35 21.59 -4.33
N LYS A 256 -35.45 21.47 -5.32
CA LYS A 256 -35.56 22.20 -6.61
C LYS A 256 -36.92 22.09 -7.32
N ASN A 257 -37.67 20.98 -7.12
CA ASN A 257 -38.96 20.73 -7.76
C ASN A 257 -40.10 20.39 -6.77
N GLU A 258 -39.83 20.28 -5.45
CA GLU A 258 -40.82 19.82 -4.47
C GLU A 258 -40.64 20.53 -3.12
N VAL A 259 -41.75 20.85 -2.47
CA VAL A 259 -41.77 21.35 -1.09
C VAL A 259 -42.22 20.21 -0.18
N LYS A 260 -41.34 19.76 0.71
CA LYS A 260 -41.64 18.69 1.67
C LYS A 260 -41.61 19.25 3.09
N ALA A 261 -42.66 18.99 3.85
CA ALA A 261 -42.67 19.26 5.28
C ALA A 261 -41.85 18.20 6.02
N ARG A 262 -40.81 18.60 6.76
CA ARG A 262 -40.01 17.73 7.63
C ARG A 262 -40.15 18.17 9.08
N ASP A 263 -40.01 17.23 10.01
CA ASP A 263 -40.07 17.53 11.43
C ASP A 263 -38.79 18.23 11.89
N ARG A 264 -38.95 19.25 12.73
CA ARG A 264 -37.84 19.94 13.40
C ARG A 264 -37.28 19.07 14.49
N GLN A 265 -35.95 18.98 14.55
CA GLN A 265 -35.25 18.27 15.61
C GLN A 265 -34.06 19.08 16.09
N TRP A 266 -33.89 19.16 17.41
CA TRP A 266 -32.67 19.69 18.01
C TRP A 266 -31.60 18.62 17.93
N LYS A 267 -30.59 18.84 17.07
CA LYS A 267 -29.57 17.85 16.76
C LYS A 267 -28.20 18.33 17.20
N LYS A 268 -27.40 17.37 17.64
CA LYS A 268 -26.00 17.56 17.95
C LYS A 268 -25.16 17.39 16.69
N TYR A 269 -24.08 18.15 16.55
CA TYR A 269 -23.06 17.83 15.55
C TYR A 269 -22.37 16.50 15.85
N GLU A 270 -21.93 15.78 14.81
CA GLU A 270 -21.24 14.48 14.96
C GLU A 270 -19.90 14.64 15.70
N PHE A 271 -19.16 15.71 15.39
CA PHE A 271 -17.93 16.09 16.07
C PHE A 271 -18.22 17.22 17.07
N HIS A 272 -17.93 16.99 18.34
CA HIS A 272 -18.33 17.86 19.46
C HIS A 272 -17.44 17.70 20.69
N TYR A 273 -17.60 18.60 21.67
CA TYR A 273 -16.74 18.69 22.86
C TYR A 273 -17.44 18.44 24.21
N ASP A 274 -18.55 17.71 24.24
CA ASP A 274 -19.31 17.50 25.49
C ASP A 274 -18.61 16.65 26.55
N ASN A 275 -17.76 15.71 26.13
CA ASN A 275 -16.97 14.88 27.05
C ASN A 275 -15.56 14.69 26.49
N VAL A 276 -14.64 14.34 27.37
CA VAL A 276 -13.20 14.29 27.04
C VAL A 276 -12.90 13.25 25.95
N LEU A 277 -13.59 12.10 25.94
CA LEU A 277 -13.34 11.06 24.94
C LEU A 277 -13.75 11.51 23.53
N TRP A 278 -14.91 12.16 23.41
CA TRP A 278 -15.35 12.74 22.14
C TRP A 278 -14.55 13.98 21.74
N ALA A 279 -14.07 14.76 22.70
CA ALA A 279 -13.15 15.86 22.46
C ALA A 279 -11.81 15.35 21.91
N LEU A 280 -11.27 14.26 22.45
CA LEU A 280 -10.08 13.59 21.92
C LEU A 280 -10.31 13.11 20.47
N LEU A 281 -11.46 12.48 20.19
CA LEU A 281 -11.81 12.07 18.82
C LEU A 281 -11.93 13.26 17.87
N THR A 282 -12.55 14.34 18.30
CA THR A 282 -12.72 15.56 17.49
C THR A 282 -11.38 16.27 17.26
N LEU A 283 -10.51 16.33 18.27
CA LEU A 283 -9.15 16.86 18.10
C LEU A 283 -8.29 15.95 17.23
N PHE A 284 -8.53 14.64 17.26
CA PHE A 284 -7.86 13.69 16.37
C PHE A 284 -8.20 13.99 14.92
N THR A 285 -9.48 14.12 14.57
CA THR A 285 -9.87 14.48 13.20
C THR A 285 -9.28 15.83 12.78
N VAL A 286 -9.32 16.84 13.66
CA VAL A 286 -8.66 18.13 13.39
C VAL A 286 -7.16 17.98 13.14
N SER A 287 -6.46 17.12 13.90
CA SER A 287 -5.02 16.88 13.71
C SER A 287 -4.67 16.15 12.41
N THR A 288 -5.58 15.34 11.88
CA THR A 288 -5.40 14.70 10.56
C THR A 288 -5.55 15.67 9.39
N GLY A 289 -6.07 16.87 9.63
CA GLY A 289 -6.37 17.83 8.56
C GLY A 289 -7.69 17.55 7.82
N GLU A 290 -8.48 16.59 8.27
CA GLU A 290 -9.79 16.27 7.70
C GLU A 290 -10.94 16.89 8.52
N GLY A 291 -11.92 17.48 7.84
CA GLY A 291 -13.11 18.04 8.49
C GLY A 291 -12.88 19.25 9.41
N TRP A 292 -11.63 19.65 9.66
CA TRP A 292 -11.29 20.74 10.58
C TRP A 292 -11.94 22.09 10.27
N PRO A 293 -12.18 22.52 9.00
CA PRO A 293 -12.83 23.80 8.76
C PRO A 293 -14.29 23.79 9.23
N GLN A 294 -14.94 22.62 9.20
CA GLN A 294 -16.32 22.46 9.70
C GLN A 294 -16.34 22.54 11.22
N VAL A 295 -15.43 21.82 11.90
CA VAL A 295 -15.31 21.85 13.36
C VAL A 295 -14.95 23.26 13.86
N LEU A 296 -14.02 23.93 13.18
CA LEU A 296 -13.67 25.33 13.45
C LEU A 296 -14.88 26.24 13.26
N LYS A 297 -15.59 26.13 12.13
CA LYS A 297 -16.79 26.94 11.87
C LYS A 297 -17.85 26.74 12.96
N HIS A 298 -18.17 25.49 13.30
CA HIS A 298 -19.12 25.21 14.39
C HIS A 298 -18.66 25.77 15.74
N SER A 299 -17.34 25.85 15.98
CA SER A 299 -16.78 26.45 17.20
C SER A 299 -16.88 27.97 17.24
N VAL A 300 -16.65 28.63 16.10
CA VAL A 300 -16.76 30.08 15.95
C VAL A 300 -18.21 30.53 16.01
N ASP A 301 -19.12 29.73 15.44
CA ASP A 301 -20.55 30.01 15.44
C ASP A 301 -21.23 29.58 16.76
N ALA A 302 -20.57 28.81 17.62
CA ALA A 302 -21.13 28.31 18.87
C ALA A 302 -21.55 29.45 19.82
N THR A 303 -22.77 29.38 20.37
CA THR A 303 -23.34 30.37 21.30
C THR A 303 -23.52 29.79 22.72
N PHE A 304 -24.68 29.90 23.36
CA PHE A 304 -24.92 29.36 24.70
C PHE A 304 -25.45 27.92 24.65
N GLU A 305 -25.52 27.24 25.79
CA GLU A 305 -25.87 25.81 25.84
C GLU A 305 -27.26 25.47 25.26
N ASN A 306 -28.22 26.39 25.36
CA ASN A 306 -29.60 26.20 24.88
C ASN A 306 -29.91 27.01 23.62
N GLN A 307 -28.88 27.52 22.94
CA GLN A 307 -29.00 28.36 21.76
C GLN A 307 -28.15 27.79 20.61
N GLY A 308 -28.67 27.92 19.41
CA GLY A 308 -28.09 27.40 18.18
C GLY A 308 -26.92 28.27 17.71
N PRO A 309 -26.24 27.83 16.65
CA PRO A 309 -25.10 28.56 16.12
C PRO A 309 -25.53 29.92 15.54
N SER A 310 -24.75 30.96 15.81
CA SER A 310 -24.90 32.28 15.20
C SER A 310 -23.61 32.59 14.43
N PRO A 311 -23.68 32.89 13.12
CA PRO A 311 -22.49 33.12 12.30
C PRO A 311 -21.53 34.16 12.90
N GLY A 312 -20.28 33.77 13.13
CA GLY A 312 -19.24 34.68 13.60
C GLY A 312 -19.38 35.18 15.04
N TYR A 313 -20.19 34.51 15.89
CA TYR A 313 -20.45 34.96 17.26
C TYR A 313 -19.18 35.05 18.12
N ARG A 314 -18.26 34.09 17.99
CA ARG A 314 -17.01 34.01 18.75
C ARG A 314 -15.80 33.70 17.88
N MET A 315 -15.42 34.66 17.05
CA MET A 315 -14.27 34.54 16.15
C MET A 315 -12.95 34.32 16.91
N GLU A 316 -12.83 34.79 18.15
CA GLU A 316 -11.66 34.62 19.01
C GLU A 316 -11.33 33.15 19.32
N MET A 317 -12.34 32.26 19.26
CA MET A 317 -12.15 30.83 19.47
C MET A 317 -11.32 30.17 18.36
N SER A 318 -11.13 30.84 17.22
CA SER A 318 -10.20 30.39 16.17
C SER A 318 -8.75 30.29 16.66
N ILE A 319 -8.35 31.08 17.65
CA ILE A 319 -6.99 31.07 18.22
C ILE A 319 -6.68 29.68 18.83
N PHE A 320 -7.66 29.04 19.46
CA PHE A 320 -7.50 27.68 20.00
C PHE A 320 -7.01 26.71 18.92
N TYR A 321 -7.61 26.76 17.73
CA TYR A 321 -7.24 25.91 16.61
C TYR A 321 -5.90 26.28 16.01
N VAL A 322 -5.58 27.58 15.88
CA VAL A 322 -4.26 28.02 15.40
C VAL A 322 -3.15 27.47 16.31
N VAL A 323 -3.30 27.62 17.63
CA VAL A 323 -2.34 27.07 18.60
C VAL A 323 -2.27 25.55 18.50
N TYR A 324 -3.41 24.88 18.41
CA TYR A 324 -3.48 23.43 18.25
C TYR A 324 -2.75 22.95 16.97
N PHE A 325 -2.93 23.63 15.84
CA PHE A 325 -2.28 23.30 14.56
C PHE A 325 -0.75 23.46 14.62
N VAL A 326 -0.26 24.49 15.29
CA VAL A 326 1.19 24.70 15.50
C VAL A 326 1.77 23.60 16.40
N VAL A 327 1.05 23.18 17.44
CA VAL A 327 1.56 22.17 18.38
C VAL A 327 1.50 20.76 17.77
N PHE A 328 0.38 20.35 17.18
CA PHE A 328 0.19 18.94 16.82
C PHE A 328 0.68 18.62 15.39
N PRO A 329 0.02 19.08 14.32
CA PRO A 329 0.50 18.89 12.94
C PRO A 329 1.90 19.41 12.66
N PHE A 330 2.31 20.55 13.24
CA PHE A 330 3.63 21.10 12.93
C PHE A 330 4.73 20.59 13.87
N PHE A 331 4.56 20.62 15.19
CA PHE A 331 5.62 20.20 16.11
C PHE A 331 5.64 18.67 16.35
N PHE A 332 4.53 18.08 16.79
CA PHE A 332 4.49 16.65 17.14
C PHE A 332 4.69 15.71 15.94
N VAL A 333 4.08 15.98 14.78
CA VAL A 333 4.27 15.13 13.58
C VAL A 333 5.73 15.18 13.12
N ASN A 334 6.36 16.34 13.12
CA ASN A 334 7.77 16.48 12.72
C ASN A 334 8.71 15.75 13.68
N ILE A 335 8.47 15.83 15.00
CA ILE A 335 9.23 15.05 15.99
C ILE A 335 9.04 13.55 15.77
N PHE A 336 7.81 13.13 15.51
CA PHE A 336 7.49 11.73 15.27
C PHE A 336 8.20 11.19 14.02
N VAL A 337 8.17 11.92 12.91
CA VAL A 337 8.89 11.59 11.67
C VAL A 337 10.39 11.53 11.92
N ALA A 338 10.97 12.52 12.59
CA ALA A 338 12.39 12.55 12.89
C ALA A 338 12.84 11.33 13.73
N LEU A 339 12.06 10.94 14.74
CA LEU A 339 12.39 9.79 15.57
C LEU A 339 12.25 8.46 14.82
N ILE A 340 11.23 8.30 13.97
CA ILE A 340 11.13 7.12 13.11
C ILE A 340 12.36 7.02 12.21
N ILE A 341 12.81 8.13 11.62
CA ILE A 341 14.01 8.14 10.78
C ILE A 341 15.24 7.72 11.58
N ILE A 342 15.46 8.30 12.78
CA ILE A 342 16.61 7.96 13.64
C ILE A 342 16.56 6.49 14.04
N THR A 343 15.41 6.00 14.52
CA THR A 343 15.28 4.59 14.92
C THR A 343 15.47 3.63 13.75
N PHE A 344 14.98 3.98 12.55
CA PHE A 344 15.17 3.17 11.36
C PHE A 344 16.63 3.17 10.88
N GLN A 345 17.32 4.31 10.97
CA GLN A 345 18.75 4.42 10.74
C GLN A 345 19.55 3.57 11.73
N GLU A 346 19.26 3.67 13.04
CA GLU A 346 19.92 2.87 14.07
C GLU A 346 19.70 1.35 13.87
N GLN A 347 18.50 0.92 13.48
CA GLN A 347 18.25 -0.49 13.16
C GLN A 347 18.99 -0.92 11.89
N GLY A 348 19.04 -0.07 10.86
CA GLY A 348 19.78 -0.33 9.63
C GLY A 348 21.29 -0.43 9.86
N ASP A 349 21.83 0.42 10.72
CA ASP A 349 23.25 0.41 11.08
C ASP A 349 23.62 -0.83 11.89
N LYS A 350 22.79 -1.24 12.88
CA LYS A 350 22.99 -2.48 13.64
C LYS A 350 23.00 -3.73 12.76
N MET A 351 22.11 -3.82 11.76
CA MET A 351 22.11 -4.93 10.80
C MET A 351 23.36 -4.96 9.90
N MET A 352 24.02 -3.81 9.72
CA MET A 352 25.25 -3.71 8.94
C MET A 352 26.50 -3.89 9.79
N GLU A 353 26.42 -3.67 11.10
CA GLU A 353 27.51 -3.78 12.07
C GLU A 353 28.03 -5.22 12.23
N GLU A 354 27.20 -6.23 11.93
CA GLU A 354 27.60 -7.65 11.97
C GLU A 354 28.59 -8.05 10.86
N TYR A 355 28.86 -7.16 9.91
CA TYR A 355 29.77 -7.43 8.82
C TYR A 355 31.11 -6.72 8.98
N SER A 356 32.19 -7.48 8.75
CA SER A 356 33.57 -7.00 8.90
C SER A 356 34.02 -5.92 7.90
N LEU A 357 33.22 -5.62 6.88
CA LEU A 357 33.56 -4.71 5.77
C LEU A 357 32.74 -3.43 5.87
N GLU A 358 33.38 -2.27 5.63
CA GLU A 358 32.67 -1.00 5.61
C GLU A 358 31.64 -0.95 4.46
N LYS A 359 30.55 -0.19 4.65
CA LYS A 359 29.44 -0.05 3.68
C LYS A 359 29.92 0.33 2.26
N ASN A 360 30.93 1.20 2.18
CA ASN A 360 31.50 1.66 0.91
C ASN A 360 32.32 0.56 0.20
N GLU A 361 33.05 -0.25 0.96
CA GLU A 361 33.84 -1.36 0.42
C GLU A 361 32.92 -2.44 -0.16
N ARG A 362 31.85 -2.79 0.58
CA ARG A 362 30.82 -3.71 0.08
C ARG A 362 30.20 -3.20 -1.22
N ALA A 363 29.77 -1.94 -1.26
CA ALA A 363 29.16 -1.38 -2.47
C ALA A 363 30.10 -1.42 -3.68
N CYS A 364 31.40 -1.20 -3.47
CA CYS A 364 32.41 -1.32 -4.51
C CYS A 364 32.57 -2.77 -5.00
N ILE A 365 32.64 -3.73 -4.08
CA ILE A 365 32.74 -5.17 -4.39
C ILE A 365 31.49 -5.64 -5.14
N ASP A 366 30.30 -5.30 -4.65
CA ASP A 366 29.03 -5.65 -5.29
C ASP A 366 28.93 -5.05 -6.68
N PHE A 367 29.35 -3.79 -6.87
CA PHE A 367 29.39 -3.18 -8.19
C PHE A 367 30.38 -3.91 -9.12
N ALA A 368 31.59 -4.20 -8.63
CA ALA A 368 32.61 -4.91 -9.42
C ALA A 368 32.15 -6.31 -9.86
N ILE A 369 31.43 -7.03 -9.00
CA ILE A 369 30.89 -8.37 -9.29
C ILE A 369 29.66 -8.31 -10.21
N SER A 370 28.78 -7.32 -10.02
CA SER A 370 27.50 -7.23 -10.74
C SER A 370 27.58 -6.48 -12.07
N ALA A 371 28.63 -5.68 -12.30
CA ALA A 371 28.80 -4.89 -13.50
C ALA A 371 28.89 -5.79 -14.75
N LYS A 372 27.94 -5.59 -15.67
CA LYS A 372 27.96 -6.22 -16.99
C LYS A 372 28.37 -5.18 -18.05
N PRO A 373 29.16 -5.56 -19.07
CA PRO A 373 29.55 -4.64 -20.12
C PRO A 373 28.32 -4.14 -20.90
N LEU A 374 28.29 -2.84 -21.18
CA LEU A 374 27.25 -2.24 -22.03
C LEU A 374 27.40 -2.77 -23.47
N THR A 375 26.43 -3.55 -23.94
CA THR A 375 26.45 -4.10 -25.30
C THR A 375 25.84 -3.10 -26.28
N ARG A 376 26.66 -2.24 -26.89
CA ARG A 376 26.23 -1.41 -28.03
C ARG A 376 26.42 -2.18 -29.34
N HIS A 377 25.34 -2.48 -30.04
CA HIS A 377 25.43 -3.19 -31.32
C HIS A 377 26.05 -2.29 -32.40
N MET A 378 27.14 -2.77 -33.02
CA MET A 378 27.81 -2.13 -34.16
C MET A 378 27.77 -3.09 -35.36
N PRO A 379 27.27 -2.67 -36.53
CA PRO A 379 27.23 -3.53 -37.71
C PRO A 379 28.65 -3.86 -38.20
N GLN A 380 28.89 -5.14 -38.54
CA GLN A 380 30.22 -5.66 -38.87
C GLN A 380 30.82 -5.09 -40.17
N ASN A 381 29.97 -4.83 -41.17
CA ASN A 381 30.43 -4.37 -42.49
C ASN A 381 30.35 -2.85 -42.63
N LYS A 382 31.51 -2.18 -42.50
CA LYS A 382 31.64 -0.71 -42.54
C LYS A 382 31.31 -0.08 -43.90
N GLN A 383 31.30 -0.85 -44.99
CA GLN A 383 31.00 -0.38 -46.34
C GLN A 383 29.50 -0.49 -46.68
N SER A 384 28.71 -1.14 -45.83
CA SER A 384 27.27 -1.32 -46.06
C SER A 384 26.48 -0.04 -45.81
N PHE A 385 25.39 0.13 -46.56
CA PHE A 385 24.37 1.16 -46.30
C PHE A 385 23.86 1.12 -44.85
N GLN A 386 23.78 -0.07 -44.25
CA GLN A 386 23.39 -0.25 -42.85
C GLN A 386 24.34 0.46 -41.88
N TYR A 387 25.65 0.46 -42.13
CA TYR A 387 26.62 1.15 -41.27
C TYR A 387 26.45 2.68 -41.34
N ARG A 388 26.18 3.22 -42.54
CA ARG A 388 25.88 4.64 -42.72
C ARG A 388 24.60 5.06 -42.00
N MET A 389 23.56 4.22 -42.08
CA MET A 389 22.29 4.45 -41.37
C MET A 389 22.48 4.37 -39.85
N TRP A 390 23.23 3.38 -39.37
CA TRP A 390 23.59 3.25 -37.96
C TRP A 390 24.35 4.47 -37.45
N GLN A 391 25.37 4.94 -38.18
CA GLN A 391 26.15 6.11 -37.80
C GLN A 391 25.30 7.38 -37.72
N PHE A 392 24.27 7.50 -38.57
CA PHE A 392 23.33 8.63 -38.54
C PHE A 392 22.36 8.54 -37.35
N VAL A 393 21.71 7.40 -37.15
CA VAL A 393 20.74 7.19 -36.07
C VAL A 393 21.39 7.29 -34.68
N VAL A 394 22.64 6.87 -34.57
CA VAL A 394 23.45 6.94 -33.34
C VAL A 394 24.09 8.32 -33.14
N SER A 395 23.95 9.24 -34.10
CA SER A 395 24.58 10.54 -34.00
C SER A 395 23.87 11.42 -32.94
N PRO A 396 24.63 12.16 -32.11
CA PRO A 396 24.06 13.12 -31.17
C PRO A 396 23.02 14.11 -31.77
N PRO A 397 23.21 14.69 -32.98
CA PRO A 397 22.20 15.59 -33.54
C PRO A 397 20.87 14.90 -33.85
N PHE A 398 20.89 13.62 -34.26
CA PHE A 398 19.65 12.86 -34.46
C PHE A 398 18.91 12.67 -33.13
N GLU A 399 19.62 12.23 -32.08
CA GLU A 399 19.04 12.07 -30.74
C GLU A 399 18.45 13.38 -30.21
N TYR A 400 19.16 14.51 -30.34
CA TYR A 400 18.61 15.82 -29.93
C TYR A 400 17.39 16.25 -30.74
N THR A 401 17.32 15.89 -32.03
CA THR A 401 16.16 16.19 -32.88
C THR A 401 14.93 15.40 -32.41
N ILE A 402 15.09 14.11 -32.09
CA ILE A 402 14.02 13.30 -31.51
C ILE A 402 13.54 13.90 -30.19
N MET A 403 14.46 14.25 -29.29
CA MET A 403 14.12 14.86 -28.00
C MET A 403 13.37 16.19 -28.17
N ALA A 404 13.75 17.01 -29.15
CA ALA A 404 13.03 18.24 -29.47
C ALA A 404 11.62 17.97 -30.02
N MET A 405 11.44 16.94 -30.86
CA MET A 405 10.13 16.55 -31.37
C MET A 405 9.21 16.04 -30.25
N ILE A 406 9.75 15.28 -29.29
CA ILE A 406 8.99 14.84 -28.09
C ILE A 406 8.53 16.05 -27.28
N ALA A 407 9.41 17.03 -27.04
CA ALA A 407 9.07 18.25 -26.32
C ALA A 407 8.00 19.08 -27.04
N LEU A 408 8.14 19.26 -28.37
CA LEU A 408 7.17 20.00 -29.18
C LEU A 408 5.81 19.29 -29.24
N ASN A 409 5.79 17.97 -29.39
CA ASN A 409 4.56 17.19 -29.34
C ASN A 409 3.86 17.33 -27.98
N THR A 410 4.62 17.35 -26.88
CA THR A 410 4.09 17.59 -25.53
C THR A 410 3.46 18.98 -25.40
N ILE A 411 4.07 20.01 -25.98
CA ILE A 411 3.50 21.36 -26.03
C ILE A 411 2.20 21.37 -26.82
N VAL A 412 2.14 20.71 -27.98
CA VAL A 412 0.92 20.59 -28.79
C VAL A 412 -0.22 19.91 -28.01
N LEU A 413 0.10 18.89 -27.21
CA LEU A 413 -0.87 18.26 -26.30
C LEU A 413 -1.37 19.23 -25.21
N MET A 414 -0.48 20.05 -24.63
CA MET A 414 -0.84 21.08 -23.63
C MET A 414 -1.68 22.23 -24.20
N MET A 415 -1.60 22.48 -25.51
CA MET A 415 -2.35 23.54 -26.19
C MET A 415 -3.85 23.23 -26.35
N LYS A 416 -4.30 22.02 -26.05
CA LYS A 416 -5.73 21.65 -26.12
C LYS A 416 -6.53 22.31 -24.98
N PHE A 417 -7.57 23.08 -25.31
CA PHE A 417 -8.45 23.73 -24.33
C PHE A 417 -9.94 23.60 -24.70
N TYR A 418 -10.81 23.79 -23.71
CA TYR A 418 -12.27 23.68 -23.89
C TYR A 418 -12.86 24.88 -24.67
N GLY A 419 -13.72 24.60 -25.65
CA GLY A 419 -14.34 25.64 -26.48
C GLY A 419 -13.43 26.19 -27.57
N ALA A 420 -12.39 25.44 -27.94
CA ALA A 420 -11.54 25.78 -29.07
C ALA A 420 -12.34 25.82 -30.39
N SER A 421 -11.95 26.70 -31.31
CA SER A 421 -12.58 26.75 -32.62
C SER A 421 -12.28 25.47 -33.41
N VAL A 422 -13.22 25.04 -34.25
CA VAL A 422 -13.05 23.83 -35.10
C VAL A 422 -11.78 23.92 -35.96
N ALA A 423 -11.42 25.12 -36.43
CA ALA A 423 -10.18 25.34 -37.18
C ALA A 423 -8.92 25.08 -36.33
N TYR A 424 -8.94 25.46 -35.05
CA TYR A 424 -7.84 25.22 -34.13
C TYR A 424 -7.70 23.73 -33.76
N GLU A 425 -8.81 23.05 -33.50
CA GLU A 425 -8.81 21.60 -33.25
C GLU A 425 -8.30 20.82 -34.46
N ASN A 426 -8.71 21.22 -35.67
CA ASN A 426 -8.20 20.63 -36.90
C ASN A 426 -6.69 20.89 -37.09
N ALA A 427 -6.19 22.09 -36.75
CA ALA A 427 -4.76 22.37 -36.80
C ALA A 427 -3.96 21.50 -35.82
N LEU A 428 -4.44 21.34 -34.58
CA LEU A 428 -3.84 20.43 -33.60
C LEU A 428 -3.86 18.96 -34.07
N ARG A 429 -4.97 18.52 -34.70
CA ARG A 429 -5.06 17.18 -35.31
C ARG A 429 -3.98 16.98 -36.38
N VAL A 430 -3.79 17.95 -37.26
CA VAL A 430 -2.74 17.91 -38.29
C VAL A 430 -1.34 17.83 -37.65
N PHE A 431 -1.06 18.63 -36.62
CA PHE A 431 0.23 18.54 -35.92
C PHE A 431 0.47 17.15 -35.31
N ASN A 432 -0.54 16.53 -34.69
CA ASN A 432 -0.41 15.18 -34.12
C ASN A 432 -0.13 14.12 -35.19
N ILE A 433 -0.76 14.23 -36.38
CA ILE A 433 -0.47 13.36 -37.52
C ILE A 433 0.98 13.54 -37.98
N VAL A 434 1.45 14.79 -38.09
CA VAL A 434 2.83 15.11 -38.46
C VAL A 434 3.82 14.52 -37.47
N PHE A 435 3.64 14.72 -36.16
CA PHE A 435 4.51 14.12 -35.14
C PHE A 435 4.51 12.59 -35.20
N THR A 436 3.34 11.96 -35.36
CA THR A 436 3.23 10.50 -35.48
C THR A 436 3.99 9.98 -36.70
N SER A 437 3.93 10.68 -37.83
CA SER A 437 4.71 10.32 -39.02
C SER A 437 6.22 10.46 -38.81
N LEU A 438 6.67 11.48 -38.07
CA LEU A 438 8.08 11.70 -37.77
C LEU A 438 8.63 10.63 -36.81
N PHE A 439 7.87 10.24 -35.78
CA PHE A 439 8.22 9.13 -34.89
C PHE A 439 8.19 7.78 -35.62
N SER A 440 7.25 7.59 -36.55
CA SER A 440 7.22 6.40 -37.41
C SER A 440 8.48 6.31 -38.28
N LEU A 441 8.92 7.45 -38.85
CA LEU A 441 10.16 7.53 -39.62
C LEU A 441 11.38 7.19 -38.77
N GLU A 442 11.47 7.75 -37.56
CA GLU A 442 12.53 7.42 -36.59
C GLU A 442 12.59 5.92 -36.33
N CYS A 443 11.46 5.32 -35.99
CA CYS A 443 11.34 3.89 -35.72
C CYS A 443 11.83 3.05 -36.91
N LEU A 444 11.42 3.40 -38.14
CA LEU A 444 11.88 2.72 -39.35
C LEU A 444 13.38 2.87 -39.57
N LEU A 445 13.93 4.07 -39.36
CA LEU A 445 15.37 4.33 -39.48
C LEU A 445 16.17 3.51 -38.45
N LYS A 446 15.69 3.40 -37.21
CA LYS A 446 16.30 2.56 -36.16
C LYS A 446 16.23 1.06 -36.51
N VAL A 447 15.11 0.56 -37.02
CA VAL A 447 14.98 -0.83 -37.47
C VAL A 447 15.95 -1.14 -38.62
N MET A 448 16.11 -0.21 -39.58
CA MET A 448 17.08 -0.34 -40.67
C MET A 448 18.54 -0.26 -40.20
N ALA A 449 18.83 0.58 -39.20
CA ALA A 449 20.17 0.74 -38.63
C ALA A 449 20.64 -0.49 -37.82
N PHE A 450 19.81 -0.96 -36.87
CA PHE A 450 20.19 -2.03 -35.94
C PHE A 450 19.89 -3.43 -36.51
N GLY A 451 18.95 -3.54 -37.45
CA GLY A 451 18.37 -4.80 -37.90
C GLY A 451 17.29 -5.29 -36.95
N ILE A 452 16.32 -6.05 -37.47
CA ILE A 452 15.09 -6.46 -36.76
C ILE A 452 15.41 -7.13 -35.41
N LEU A 453 16.30 -8.12 -35.40
CA LEU A 453 16.61 -8.91 -34.19
C LEU A 453 17.31 -8.09 -33.10
N ASN A 454 18.17 -7.14 -33.46
CA ASN A 454 18.89 -6.33 -32.48
C ASN A 454 18.04 -5.14 -31.99
N TYR A 455 17.15 -4.61 -32.85
CA TYR A 455 16.20 -3.57 -32.46
C TYR A 455 15.29 -4.06 -31.34
N PHE A 456 14.70 -5.26 -31.47
CA PHE A 456 13.83 -5.86 -30.45
C PHE A 456 14.57 -6.44 -29.23
N ARG A 457 15.89 -6.33 -29.15
CA ARG A 457 16.66 -6.73 -27.96
C ARG A 457 16.74 -5.61 -26.93
N ASP A 458 16.63 -4.36 -27.37
CA ASP A 458 16.67 -3.20 -26.50
C ASP A 458 15.26 -2.80 -26.06
N ALA A 459 15.02 -2.82 -24.75
CA ALA A 459 13.70 -2.52 -24.18
C ALA A 459 13.19 -1.12 -24.54
N TRP A 460 14.08 -0.14 -24.72
CA TRP A 460 13.68 1.22 -25.10
C TRP A 460 13.21 1.32 -26.55
N ASN A 461 13.84 0.58 -27.46
CA ASN A 461 13.39 0.48 -28.84
C ASN A 461 12.06 -0.28 -28.95
N ILE A 462 11.85 -1.33 -28.13
CA ILE A 462 10.54 -2.01 -28.04
C ILE A 462 9.45 -1.01 -27.60
N PHE A 463 9.74 -0.20 -26.58
CA PHE A 463 8.80 0.81 -26.10
C PHE A 463 8.43 1.81 -27.22
N ASP A 464 9.43 2.36 -27.91
CA ASP A 464 9.26 3.28 -29.05
C ASP A 464 8.46 2.66 -30.21
N PHE A 465 8.68 1.39 -30.51
CA PHE A 465 7.89 0.66 -31.50
C PHE A 465 6.42 0.53 -31.10
N VAL A 466 6.15 0.22 -29.83
CA VAL A 466 4.78 0.08 -29.30
C VAL A 466 4.06 1.43 -29.29
N THR A 467 4.73 2.53 -28.94
CA THR A 467 4.12 3.88 -28.95
C THR A 467 3.79 4.33 -30.37
N VAL A 468 4.66 4.05 -31.35
CA VAL A 468 4.39 4.32 -32.77
C VAL A 468 3.20 3.50 -33.28
N LEU A 469 3.15 2.20 -32.99
CA LEU A 469 2.01 1.36 -33.36
C LEU A 469 0.70 1.83 -32.73
N GLY A 470 0.73 2.21 -31.46
CA GLY A 470 -0.43 2.78 -30.76
C GLY A 470 -0.93 4.07 -31.43
N SER A 471 -0.01 4.98 -31.77
CA SER A 471 -0.32 6.26 -32.43
C SER A 471 -0.88 6.06 -33.84
N ILE A 472 -0.33 5.11 -34.61
CA ILE A 472 -0.87 4.75 -35.93
C ILE A 472 -2.28 4.16 -35.78
N THR A 473 -2.49 3.29 -34.81
CA THR A 473 -3.81 2.68 -34.55
C THR A 473 -4.85 3.74 -34.17
N ASP A 474 -4.49 4.70 -33.32
CA ASP A 474 -5.35 5.82 -32.92
C ASP A 474 -5.79 6.68 -34.13
N ILE A 475 -4.84 7.04 -35.01
CA ILE A 475 -5.14 7.76 -36.25
C ILE A 475 -6.05 6.94 -37.16
N LEU A 476 -5.76 5.64 -37.34
CA LEU A 476 -6.57 4.77 -38.19
C LEU A 476 -8.01 4.64 -37.67
N VAL A 477 -8.20 4.48 -36.35
CA VAL A 477 -9.53 4.41 -35.73
C VAL A 477 -10.28 5.74 -35.88
N THR A 478 -9.58 6.86 -35.70
CA THR A 478 -10.17 8.20 -35.77
C THR A 478 -10.57 8.60 -37.20
N GLU A 479 -9.77 8.25 -38.21
CA GLU A 479 -9.99 8.64 -39.61
C GLU A 479 -10.88 7.65 -40.38
N PHE A 480 -10.69 6.34 -40.17
CA PHE A 480 -11.47 5.31 -40.89
C PHE A 480 -12.77 4.91 -40.17
N GLY A 481 -13.06 5.50 -39.01
CA GLY A 481 -14.36 5.35 -38.34
C GLY A 481 -14.72 3.91 -38.02
N VAL A 482 -13.74 3.01 -37.84
CA VAL A 482 -14.02 1.68 -37.31
C VAL A 482 -14.41 1.88 -35.86
N SER A 483 -15.72 1.91 -35.62
CA SER A 483 -16.30 1.88 -34.28
C SER A 483 -15.95 0.53 -33.67
N PHE A 484 -14.72 0.37 -33.18
CA PHE A 484 -14.46 -0.68 -32.21
C PHE A 484 -15.34 -0.37 -31.01
N PRO A 485 -16.16 -1.32 -30.52
CA PRO A 485 -16.85 -1.11 -29.26
C PRO A 485 -15.80 -0.69 -28.24
N PRO A 486 -16.08 0.32 -27.39
CA PRO A 486 -15.13 0.78 -26.40
C PRO A 486 -14.58 -0.41 -25.63
N ALA A 487 -13.31 -0.33 -25.23
CA ALA A 487 -12.59 -1.35 -24.46
C ALA A 487 -13.22 -1.69 -23.09
N SER A 488 -14.48 -1.33 -22.85
CA SER A 488 -15.34 -1.86 -21.79
C SER A 488 -15.74 -3.32 -22.01
N LEU A 489 -15.55 -3.90 -23.20
CA LEU A 489 -15.87 -5.32 -23.45
C LEU A 489 -14.80 -6.33 -22.98
N TRP A 490 -13.65 -5.86 -22.48
CA TRP A 490 -12.68 -6.71 -21.77
C TRP A 490 -12.95 -6.77 -20.26
N VAL A 491 -13.98 -6.06 -19.78
CA VAL A 491 -14.55 -6.26 -18.45
C VAL A 491 -15.77 -7.16 -18.61
N THR A 492 -15.74 -8.28 -17.90
CA THR A 492 -16.78 -9.31 -17.78
C THR A 492 -18.23 -8.82 -18.02
N PRO A 493 -19.08 -9.57 -18.74
CA PRO A 493 -20.48 -9.19 -18.96
C PRO A 493 -21.27 -9.28 -17.65
N GLY A 494 -21.60 -8.13 -17.06
CA GLY A 494 -22.38 -8.06 -15.82
C GLY A 494 -22.94 -6.69 -15.42
N TRP A 495 -22.60 -5.61 -16.11
CA TRP A 495 -23.11 -4.27 -15.79
C TRP A 495 -23.85 -3.68 -16.99
N VAL A 496 -25.15 -3.99 -17.08
CA VAL A 496 -26.11 -3.16 -17.82
C VAL A 496 -26.70 -2.20 -16.81
N GLU A 497 -26.28 -0.94 -16.83
CA GLU A 497 -26.97 0.13 -16.11
C GLU A 497 -27.52 1.13 -17.12
N ASN A 498 -28.83 1.34 -17.01
CA ASN A 498 -29.66 2.14 -17.91
C ASN A 498 -29.24 3.62 -17.91
N GLY A 499 -29.54 4.28 -19.03
CA GLY A 499 -29.11 5.62 -19.37
C GLY A 499 -29.38 6.72 -18.32
N GLY A 500 -28.49 7.70 -18.33
CA GLY A 500 -28.56 8.88 -17.47
C GLY A 500 -27.30 9.74 -17.53
N GLU A 501 -26.85 10.14 -18.72
CA GLU A 501 -25.87 11.23 -18.86
C GLU A 501 -26.50 12.53 -18.32
N GLY A 502 -26.18 12.90 -17.09
CA GLY A 502 -26.68 14.15 -16.49
C GLY A 502 -26.39 14.39 -15.01
N VAL A 503 -25.80 13.44 -14.27
CA VAL A 503 -25.66 13.59 -12.80
C VAL A 503 -24.21 13.75 -12.33
N PHE A 504 -23.21 13.25 -13.05
CA PHE A 504 -21.81 13.29 -12.57
C PHE A 504 -21.12 14.67 -12.68
N GLN A 505 -21.65 15.59 -13.49
CA GLN A 505 -21.02 16.88 -13.73
C GLN A 505 -21.43 17.99 -12.74
N LYS A 506 -22.47 17.76 -11.92
CA LYS A 506 -22.97 18.78 -10.96
C LYS A 506 -22.25 18.77 -9.61
N GLN A 507 -21.44 17.77 -9.29
CA GLN A 507 -20.83 17.63 -7.96
C GLN A 507 -19.45 18.29 -7.84
N TRP A 508 -18.85 18.76 -8.94
CA TRP A 508 -17.58 19.50 -8.94
C TRP A 508 -17.73 21.02 -9.10
N SER A 509 -18.96 21.55 -9.23
CA SER A 509 -19.21 22.98 -9.45
C SER A 509 -19.51 23.80 -8.18
N GLN A 510 -19.34 23.24 -6.97
CA GLN A 510 -19.50 23.97 -5.71
C GLN A 510 -18.24 23.87 -4.86
N LYS A 511 -17.16 24.51 -5.30
CA LYS A 511 -16.13 25.06 -4.41
C LYS A 511 -16.23 26.60 -4.49
N PRO A 512 -16.21 27.34 -3.37
CA PRO A 512 -16.18 28.79 -3.42
C PRO A 512 -14.89 29.24 -4.12
N GLN A 513 -15.02 30.19 -5.06
CA GLN A 513 -13.88 30.88 -5.63
C GLN A 513 -13.11 31.61 -4.52
N LEU A 514 -11.86 31.24 -4.30
CA LEU A 514 -10.90 32.11 -3.63
C LEU A 514 -10.59 33.27 -4.60
N THR A 515 -11.06 34.46 -4.26
CA THR A 515 -10.58 35.71 -4.85
C THR A 515 -9.17 35.98 -4.32
N TRP A 516 -8.17 35.82 -5.17
CA TRP A 516 -6.83 36.33 -4.94
C TRP A 516 -6.84 37.85 -5.05
N ALA A 517 -6.68 38.54 -3.93
CA ALA A 517 -6.21 39.92 -3.95
C ALA A 517 -4.70 39.88 -4.22
N SER A 518 -4.29 40.38 -5.38
CA SER A 518 -2.90 40.71 -5.70
C SER A 518 -2.55 42.09 -5.09
N PRO A 519 -1.27 42.37 -4.79
CA PRO A 519 -0.83 43.29 -3.72
C PRO A 519 -1.26 44.75 -3.84
#